data_AF-A0A915ERZ8-F1
#
_entry.id   AF-A0A915ERZ8-F1
#
_cell.length_a   1.000
_cell.length_b   1.000
_cell.length_c   1.000
_cell.angle_alpha   90.00
_cell.angle_beta   90.00
_cell.angle_gamma   90.00
#
_symmetry.space_group_name_H-M   'P 1'
#
loop_
_entity.id
_entity.type
_entity.pdbx_description
1 polymer ?
#
loop_
_entity_poly.entity_id
_entity_poly.type
_entity_poly.pdbx_seq_one_letter_code
_entity_poly.pdbx_strand_id
1 'polypeptide(L)'
;MSSSCSSIDLGIDPDFDDVLTESLVNDIEAFVHNTNRLKNALAGKSYFPDGETKCVQVHAALSMVSQSVRDLLKYSTFKTSQVLIPASQLVHCV
;
A
#
# COMPACT_ATOMS: atom_id res chain seq x y z
N MET A 1 1.17 -8.32 47.94
CA MET A 1 0.45 -8.10 46.68
C MET A 1 0.68 -6.65 46.27
N SER A 2 1.50 -6.41 45.26
CA SER A 2 1.61 -5.11 44.59
C SER A 2 1.83 -5.41 43.11
N SER A 3 0.79 -5.20 42.31
CA SER A 3 0.83 -5.30 40.85
C SER A 3 1.26 -3.93 40.34
N SER A 4 2.48 -3.85 39.80
CA SER A 4 2.89 -2.70 39.00
C SER A 4 2.20 -2.82 37.65
N CYS A 5 1.04 -2.18 37.51
CA CYS A 5 0.50 -1.88 36.19
C CYS A 5 1.47 -0.88 35.54
N SER A 6 2.42 -1.38 34.75
CA SER A 6 3.15 -0.54 33.81
C SER A 6 2.12 -0.01 32.81
N SER A 7 1.69 1.23 33.03
CA SER A 7 0.96 2.01 32.04
C SER A 7 1.78 1.97 30.76
N ILE A 8 1.25 1.33 29.72
CA ILE A 8 1.78 1.45 28.38
C ILE A 8 1.51 2.90 28.01
N ASP A 9 2.52 3.73 28.18
CA ASP A 9 2.59 5.06 27.63
C ASP A 9 2.67 4.89 26.11
N LEU A 10 1.49 4.80 25.47
CA LEU A 10 1.36 5.09 24.05
C LEU A 10 1.59 6.59 23.92
N GLY A 11 2.85 7.00 24.05
CA GLY A 11 3.34 8.31 23.68
C GLY A 11 3.07 8.51 22.20
N ILE A 12 1.86 8.94 21.88
CA ILE A 12 1.57 9.69 20.68
C ILE A 12 2.24 11.03 20.94
N ASP A 13 3.51 11.10 20.58
CA ASP A 13 4.26 12.35 20.54
C ASP A 13 3.55 13.27 19.53
N PRO A 14 2.95 14.40 19.97
CA PRO A 14 2.10 15.22 19.12
C PRO A 14 2.92 16.24 18.32
N ASP A 15 4.07 15.82 17.79
CA ASP A 15 4.97 16.65 16.97
C ASP A 15 5.25 16.00 15.60
N PHE A 16 4.33 15.16 15.12
CA PHE A 16 4.24 14.88 13.70
C PHE A 16 3.73 16.14 13.02
N ASP A 17 4.66 16.96 12.53
CA ASP A 17 4.41 17.88 11.43
C ASP A 17 3.53 17.15 10.41
N ASP A 18 2.27 17.58 10.33
CA ASP A 18 1.13 17.00 9.61
C ASP A 18 1.28 17.16 8.08
N VAL A 19 2.53 17.22 7.61
CA VAL A 19 2.93 17.48 6.24
C VAL A 19 3.38 16.16 5.63
N LEU A 20 2.53 15.60 4.77
CA LEU A 20 2.92 14.50 3.91
C LEU A 20 4.17 14.92 3.11
N THR A 21 5.21 14.10 3.12
CA THR A 21 6.37 14.35 2.25
C THR A 21 5.95 14.30 0.79
N GLU A 22 6.58 15.09 -0.07
CA GLU A 22 6.30 15.08 -1.52
C GLU A 22 6.41 13.66 -2.10
N SER A 23 7.39 12.88 -1.63
CA SER A 23 7.54 11.46 -1.98
C SER A 23 6.31 10.63 -1.62
N LEU A 24 5.75 10.83 -0.43
CA LEU A 24 4.56 10.13 0.03
C LEU A 24 3.33 10.51 -0.80
N VAL A 25 3.18 11.79 -1.13
CA VAL A 25 2.10 12.28 -2.01
C VAL A 25 2.21 11.63 -3.39
N ASN A 26 3.41 11.62 -3.98
CA ASN A 26 3.66 11.01 -5.29
C ASN A 26 3.34 9.49 -5.29
N ASP A 27 3.70 8.77 -4.24
CA ASP A 27 3.40 7.34 -4.12
C ASP A 27 1.90 7.08 -3.95
N ILE A 28 1.18 7.95 -3.22
CA ILE A 28 -0.29 7.89 -3.11
C ILE A 28 -0.94 8.15 -4.47
N GLU A 29 -0.49 9.17 -5.19
CA GLU A 29 -1.00 9.49 -6.53
C GLU A 29 -0.75 8.33 -7.52
N ALA A 30 0.43 7.72 -7.48
CA ALA A 30 0.77 6.55 -8.28
C ALA A 30 -0.15 5.36 -7.96
N PHE A 31 -0.42 5.10 -6.67
CA PHE A 31 -1.36 4.06 -6.24
C PHE A 31 -2.78 4.30 -6.77
N VAL A 32 -3.28 5.54 -6.65
CA VAL A 32 -4.61 5.93 -7.15
C VAL A 32 -4.68 5.78 -8.67
N HIS A 33 -3.65 6.23 -9.39
CA HIS A 33 -3.56 6.11 -10.85
C HIS A 33 -3.61 4.63 -11.27
N ASN A 34 -2.79 3.78 -10.66
CA ASN A 34 -2.72 2.35 -10.97
C ASN A 34 -4.03 1.62 -10.66
N THR A 35 -4.69 1.99 -9.56
CA THR A 35 -6.00 1.42 -9.19
C THR A 35 -7.08 1.80 -10.21
N ASN A 36 -7.09 3.04 -10.68
CA ASN A 36 -8.00 3.48 -11.75
C ASN A 36 -7.72 2.74 -13.06
N ARG A 37 -6.44 2.52 -13.39
CA ARG A 37 -6.05 1.73 -14.56
C ARG A 37 -6.54 0.29 -14.47
N LEU A 38 -6.41 -0.37 -13.31
CA LEU A 38 -6.96 -1.71 -13.07
C LEU A 38 -8.48 -1.74 -13.20
N LYS A 39 -9.18 -0.76 -12.62
CA LYS A 39 -10.63 -0.62 -12.77
C LYS A 39 -11.05 -0.51 -14.24
N ASN A 40 -10.32 0.27 -15.04
CA ASN A 40 -10.61 0.43 -16.46
C ASN A 40 -10.33 -0.84 -17.27
N ALA A 41 -9.24 -1.57 -16.96
CA ALA A 41 -8.93 -2.86 -17.56
C ALA A 41 -10.02 -3.90 -17.28
N LEU A 42 -10.51 -3.95 -16.04
CA LEU A 42 -11.61 -4.83 -15.64
C LEU A 42 -12.94 -4.45 -16.33
N ALA A 43 -13.23 -3.16 -16.41
CA ALA A 43 -14.44 -2.61 -17.04
C ALA A 43 -14.46 -2.74 -18.57
N GLY A 44 -13.35 -3.15 -19.21
CA GLY A 44 -13.26 -3.23 -20.66
C GLY A 44 -13.32 -1.88 -21.36
N LYS A 45 -13.03 -0.79 -20.63
CA LYS A 45 -13.02 0.60 -21.15
C LYS A 45 -11.65 1.01 -21.70
N SER A 46 -10.68 0.10 -21.71
CA SER A 46 -9.33 0.35 -22.23
C SER A 46 -9.33 0.37 -23.74
N TYR A 47 -8.73 1.40 -24.35
CA TYR A 47 -8.33 1.36 -25.74
C TYR A 47 -7.28 0.25 -25.91
N PHE A 48 -7.39 -0.54 -26.98
CA PHE A 48 -6.56 -1.71 -27.22
C PHE A 48 -5.41 -1.33 -28.16
N PRO A 49 -4.15 -1.40 -27.74
CA PRO A 49 -3.05 -1.62 -28.68
C PRO A 49 -3.27 -2.98 -29.35
N ASP A 50 -3.08 -3.06 -30.66
CA ASP A 50 -3.30 -4.27 -31.45
C ASP A 50 -2.59 -5.49 -30.83
N GLY A 51 -3.38 -6.48 -30.39
CA GLY A 51 -2.88 -7.80 -29.97
C GLY A 51 -2.83 -8.08 -28.47
N GLU A 52 -3.03 -7.11 -27.58
CA GLU A 52 -3.06 -7.40 -26.13
C GLU A 52 -4.41 -7.96 -25.66
N THR A 53 -4.37 -9.09 -24.95
CA THR A 53 -5.57 -9.67 -24.34
C THR A 53 -5.97 -8.92 -23.06
N LYS A 54 -7.27 -8.93 -22.74
CA LYS A 54 -7.78 -8.40 -21.46
C LYS A 54 -7.04 -8.99 -20.24
N CYS A 55 -6.66 -10.27 -20.31
CA CYS A 55 -5.91 -10.94 -19.24
C CYS A 55 -4.54 -10.28 -19.02
N VAL A 56 -3.79 -10.02 -20.10
CA VAL A 56 -2.48 -9.36 -20.05
C VAL A 56 -2.60 -7.96 -19.44
N GLN A 57 -3.62 -7.20 -19.83
CA GLN A 57 -3.84 -5.84 -19.30
C GLN A 57 -4.21 -5.84 -17.82
N VAL A 58 -5.13 -6.73 -17.40
CA VAL A 58 -5.50 -6.88 -15.99
C VAL A 58 -4.27 -7.29 -15.17
N HIS A 59 -3.47 -8.24 -15.67
CA HIS A 59 -2.25 -8.67 -15.01
C HIS A 59 -1.25 -7.53 -14.87
N ALA A 60 -0.98 -6.76 -15.94
CA ALA A 60 -0.08 -5.62 -15.89
C ALA A 60 -0.56 -4.55 -14.90
N ALA A 61 -1.84 -4.18 -14.93
CA ALA A 61 -2.40 -3.20 -14.01
C ALA A 61 -2.36 -3.70 -12.55
N LEU A 62 -2.67 -4.97 -12.31
CA LEU A 62 -2.60 -5.57 -10.97
C LEU A 62 -1.16 -5.60 -10.43
N SER A 63 -0.18 -5.88 -11.28
CA SER A 63 1.24 -5.84 -10.93
C SER A 63 1.69 -4.44 -10.53
N MET A 64 1.22 -3.39 -11.24
CA MET A 64 1.51 -2.00 -10.89
C MET A 64 0.83 -1.57 -9.58
N VAL A 65 -0.42 -1.97 -9.35
CA VAL A 65 -1.10 -1.75 -8.05
C VAL A 65 -0.32 -2.42 -6.93
N SER A 66 0.06 -3.69 -7.10
CA SER A 66 0.83 -4.44 -6.10
C SER A 66 2.17 -3.77 -5.79
N GLN A 67 2.84 -3.22 -6.80
CA GLN A 67 4.09 -2.47 -6.60
C GLN A 67 3.84 -1.19 -5.81
N SER A 68 2.87 -0.36 -6.20
CA SER A 68 2.54 0.87 -5.48
C SER A 68 2.12 0.62 -4.03
N VAL A 69 1.43 -0.49 -3.73
CA VAL A 69 1.16 -0.90 -2.35
C VAL A 69 2.45 -1.17 -1.60
N ARG A 70 3.40 -1.95 -2.17
CA ARG A 70 4.71 -2.19 -1.54
C ARG A 70 5.47 -0.91 -1.27
N ASP A 71 5.38 0.08 -2.16
CA ASP A 71 6.00 1.38 -1.97
C ASP A 71 5.36 2.16 -0.82
N LEU A 72 4.02 2.19 -0.75
CA LEU A 72 3.29 2.77 0.40
C LEU A 72 3.63 2.07 1.72
N LEU A 73 3.84 0.76 1.72
CA LEU A 73 4.21 0.03 2.93
C LEU A 73 5.62 0.36 3.47
N LYS A 74 6.45 1.11 2.73
CA LYS A 74 7.75 1.59 3.24
C LYS A 74 7.57 2.66 4.31
N TYR A 75 6.49 3.46 4.23
CA TYR A 75 6.18 4.53 5.18
C TYR A 75 5.60 3.96 6.48
N SER A 76 6.09 4.43 7.63
CA SER A 76 5.63 4.01 8.96
C SER A 76 4.13 4.22 9.15
N THR A 77 3.55 5.27 8.56
CA THR A 77 2.12 5.58 8.59
C THR A 77 1.26 4.46 8.01
N PHE A 78 1.76 3.74 7.00
CA PHE A 78 1.06 2.60 6.39
C PHE A 78 1.47 1.25 6.98
N LYS A 79 2.57 1.19 7.75
CA LYS A 79 2.95 0.00 8.52
C LYS A 79 2.03 -0.13 9.73
N THR A 80 0.85 -0.73 9.53
CA THR A 80 0.07 -1.26 10.64
C THR A 80 0.88 -2.39 11.28
N SER A 81 1.61 -2.04 12.36
CA SER A 81 2.51 -2.95 13.09
C SER A 81 1.84 -4.28 13.48
N GLN A 82 0.51 -4.26 13.64
CA GLN A 82 -0.30 -5.41 14.05
C GLN A 82 -0.73 -6.34 12.89
N VAL A 83 -0.70 -5.91 11.62
CA VAL A 83 -1.24 -6.72 10.50
C VAL A 83 -0.19 -7.03 9.44
N LEU A 84 0.71 -6.08 9.14
CA LEU A 84 1.65 -6.22 8.03
C LEU A 84 2.94 -6.96 8.39
N ILE A 85 3.39 -6.88 9.65
CA ILE A 85 4.59 -7.60 10.10
C ILE A 85 4.37 -9.12 9.99
N PRO A 86 3.26 -9.71 10.52
CA PRO A 86 2.98 -11.13 10.34
C PRO A 86 2.81 -11.52 8.87
N ALA A 87 2.16 -10.67 8.07
CA ALA A 87 1.96 -10.93 6.64
C ALA A 87 3.29 -10.96 5.85
N SER A 88 4.23 -10.06 6.15
CA SER A 88 5.57 -10.08 5.54
C SER A 88 6.35 -11.35 5.91
N GLN A 89 6.25 -11.80 7.15
CA GLN A 89 6.91 -13.03 7.63
C GLN A 89 6.38 -14.26 6.90
N LEU A 90 5.07 -14.32 6.62
CA LEU A 90 4.47 -15.40 5.84
C LEU A 90 4.98 -15.47 4.39
N VAL A 91 5.26 -14.32 3.76
CA VAL A 91 5.80 -14.28 2.38
C VAL A 91 7.26 -14.73 2.31
N HIS A 92 8.05 -14.50 3.37
CA HIS A 92 9.45 -14.92 3.43
C HIS A 92 9.66 -16.39 3.87
N CYS A 93 8.59 -17.09 4.26
CA CYS A 93 8.66 -18.50 4.65
C CYS A 93 8.36 -19.49 3.50
N VAL A 94 8.27 -19.01 2.26
CA VAL A 94 8.03 -19.83 1.05
C VAL A 94 9.29 -19.90 0.19
#